data_AF-A0A226E6L6-F1
#
_entry.id   AF-A0A226E6L6-F1
#
_cell.length_a   1.000
_cell.length_b   1.000
_cell.length_c   1.000
_cell.angle_alpha   90.00
_cell.angle_beta   90.00
_cell.angle_gamma   90.00
#
_symmetry.space_group_name_H-M   'P 1'
#
loop_
_entity.id
_entity.type
_entity.pdbx_description
1 polymer ?
#
loop_
_entity_poly.entity_id
_entity_poly.type
_entity_poly.pdbx_seq_one_letter_code
_entity_poly.pdbx_strand_id
1 'polypeptide(L)'
;MKAVVCLVAAFVAVTLSQDAKDKESDRPTVFQRLIPADVLRDFPGTCFASTRCATFEPGASWDLKPFCGRSTCVAQQGRLWELVEDCGPLPKPNPKCKLSEKTNKTADFPMCCPVFDCEAGITLEYPDIPRAPEAGPGSSAASAPAGNQAVAAAKP
;
A
#
# COMPACT_ATOMS: atom_id res chain seq x y z
N MET A 1 -29.61 -52.85 -4.21
CA MET A 1 -30.20 -51.49 -4.16
C MET A 1 -29.73 -50.71 -2.93
N LYS A 2 -28.42 -50.51 -2.74
CA LYS A 2 -27.86 -49.63 -1.68
C LYS A 2 -26.57 -48.89 -2.08
N ALA A 3 -25.95 -49.25 -3.21
CA ALA A 3 -24.67 -48.65 -3.63
C ALA A 3 -24.80 -47.48 -4.62
N VAL A 4 -25.99 -47.20 -5.15
CA VAL A 4 -26.19 -46.13 -6.17
C VAL A 4 -26.60 -44.79 -5.53
N VAL A 5 -27.06 -44.80 -4.27
CA VAL A 5 -27.58 -43.59 -3.59
C VAL A 5 -26.46 -42.70 -3.05
N CYS A 6 -25.26 -43.24 -2.78
CA CYS A 6 -24.17 -42.46 -2.18
C CYS A 6 -23.39 -41.60 -3.19
N LEU A 7 -23.39 -41.94 -4.48
CA LEU A 7 -22.60 -41.20 -5.48
C LEU A 7 -23.26 -39.89 -5.93
N VAL A 8 -24.57 -39.74 -5.74
CA VAL A 8 -25.29 -38.49 -6.08
C VAL A 8 -25.21 -37.46 -4.96
N ALA A 9 -24.99 -37.89 -3.70
CA ALA A 9 -24.83 -36.99 -2.55
C ALA A 9 -23.46 -36.27 -2.54
N ALA A 10 -22.43 -36.81 -3.19
CA ALA A 10 -21.11 -36.21 -3.21
C ALA A 10 -20.99 -35.04 -4.21
N PHE A 11 -21.85 -34.97 -5.24
CA PHE A 11 -21.82 -33.90 -6.23
C PHE A 11 -22.61 -32.63 -5.82
N VAL A 12 -23.43 -32.70 -4.77
CA VAL A 12 -24.26 -31.56 -4.32
C VAL A 12 -23.57 -30.72 -3.23
N ALA A 13 -22.48 -31.20 -2.63
CA ALA A 13 -21.76 -30.47 -1.57
C ALA A 13 -20.69 -29.49 -2.09
N VAL A 14 -20.41 -29.45 -3.39
CA VAL A 14 -19.31 -28.65 -3.99
C VAL A 14 -19.81 -27.36 -4.67
N THR A 15 -21.02 -26.88 -4.37
CA THR A 15 -21.56 -25.65 -4.99
C THR A 15 -21.98 -24.56 -3.99
N LEU A 16 -21.52 -24.61 -2.74
CA LEU A 16 -21.75 -23.55 -1.75
C LEU A 16 -20.42 -22.95 -1.24
N SER A 17 -19.54 -22.60 -2.16
CA SER A 17 -18.55 -21.55 -1.93
C SER A 17 -18.92 -20.41 -2.87
N GLN A 18 -19.98 -19.70 -2.51
CA GLN A 18 -20.18 -18.35 -3.01
C GLN A 18 -19.03 -17.52 -2.43
N ASP A 19 -18.01 -17.29 -3.24
CA ASP A 19 -17.09 -16.17 -3.04
C ASP A 19 -17.95 -14.93 -2.83
N ALA A 20 -18.05 -14.51 -1.57
CA ALA A 20 -18.46 -13.18 -1.21
C ALA A 20 -17.44 -12.25 -1.85
N LYS A 21 -17.73 -11.81 -3.08
CA LYS A 21 -17.22 -10.55 -3.58
C LYS A 21 -17.85 -9.48 -2.71
N ASP A 22 -17.23 -9.28 -1.55
CA ASP A 22 -17.33 -8.03 -0.83
C ASP A 22 -17.17 -6.91 -1.85
N LYS A 23 -18.08 -5.95 -1.77
CA LYS A 23 -18.12 -4.77 -2.61
C LYS A 23 -16.87 -3.93 -2.35
N GLU A 24 -15.77 -4.33 -2.98
CA GLU A 24 -14.52 -3.57 -3.06
C GLU A 24 -14.69 -2.41 -4.07
N SER A 25 -15.65 -1.53 -3.79
CA SER A 25 -15.95 -0.37 -4.63
C SER A 25 -16.00 0.94 -3.85
N ASP A 26 -15.44 0.98 -2.63
CA ASP A 26 -15.47 2.17 -1.77
C ASP A 26 -14.11 2.51 -1.13
N ARG A 27 -13.03 1.79 -1.47
CA ARG A 27 -11.70 2.07 -0.91
C ARG A 27 -10.88 2.92 -1.88
N PRO A 28 -10.34 4.08 -1.44
CA PRO A 28 -9.47 4.90 -2.28
C PRO A 28 -8.27 4.11 -2.77
N THR A 29 -7.95 4.25 -4.07
CA THR A 29 -6.75 3.67 -4.68
C THR A 29 -5.51 4.20 -3.96
N VAL A 30 -4.64 3.31 -3.49
CA VAL A 30 -3.33 3.71 -2.93
C VAL A 30 -2.51 4.36 -4.02
N PHE A 31 -1.98 5.55 -3.74
CA PHE A 31 -1.10 6.26 -4.63
C PHE A 31 0.35 5.97 -4.28
N GLN A 32 1.15 5.61 -5.28
CA GLN A 32 2.56 5.31 -5.10
C GLN A 32 3.42 6.32 -5.85
N ARG A 33 4.51 6.77 -5.21
CA ARG A 33 5.51 7.63 -5.82
C ARG A 33 6.90 7.33 -5.26
N LEU A 34 7.90 7.32 -6.14
CA LEU A 34 9.30 7.27 -5.77
C LEU A 34 9.84 8.70 -5.68
N ILE A 35 10.38 9.06 -4.53
CA ILE A 35 11.12 10.31 -4.34
C ILE A 35 12.57 10.00 -4.00
N PRO A 36 13.54 10.86 -4.37
CA PRO A 36 14.91 10.71 -3.89
C PRO A 36 14.90 10.68 -2.36
N ALA A 37 15.58 9.69 -1.75
CA ALA A 37 15.65 9.63 -0.31
C ALA A 37 16.52 10.78 0.22
N ASP A 38 16.11 11.36 1.35
CA ASP A 38 17.01 12.18 2.15
C ASP A 38 18.08 11.27 2.76
N VAL A 39 19.35 11.62 2.56
CA VAL A 39 20.49 10.83 3.06
C VAL A 39 21.35 11.76 3.90
N LEU A 40 21.55 11.39 5.17
CA LEU A 40 22.40 12.16 6.07
C LEU A 40 23.88 11.85 5.80
N ARG A 41 24.73 12.86 5.95
CA ARG A 41 26.18 12.73 5.76
C ARG A 41 26.79 11.61 6.60
N ASP A 42 26.33 11.46 7.85
CA ASP A 42 26.86 10.48 8.80
C ASP A 42 26.32 9.07 8.56
N PHE A 43 25.27 8.93 7.73
CA PHE A 43 24.58 7.67 7.44
C PHE A 43 24.32 7.52 5.92
N PRO A 44 25.36 7.42 5.07
CA PRO A 44 25.21 7.48 3.61
C PRO A 44 24.48 6.27 2.99
N GLY A 45 24.30 5.18 3.74
CA GLY A 45 23.67 3.94 3.29
C GLY A 45 22.21 3.76 3.72
N THR A 46 21.59 4.77 4.35
CA THR A 46 20.23 4.68 4.88
C THR A 46 19.37 5.86 4.42
N CYS A 47 18.07 5.63 4.33
CA CYS A 47 17.09 6.70 4.10
C CYS A 47 16.78 7.39 5.43
N PHE A 48 16.72 8.72 5.44
CA PHE A 48 16.30 9.50 6.60
C PHE A 48 14.81 9.84 6.50
N ALA A 49 14.05 9.43 7.51
CA ALA A 49 12.63 9.71 7.63
C ALA A 49 12.41 10.93 8.55
N SER A 50 12.10 12.08 7.97
CA SER A 50 11.88 13.33 8.71
C SER A 50 10.72 13.25 9.72
N THR A 51 9.63 12.56 9.37
CA THR A 51 8.46 12.34 10.26
C THR A 51 8.79 11.48 11.47
N ARG A 52 9.88 10.72 11.41
CA ARG A 52 10.34 9.81 12.47
C ARG A 52 11.62 10.26 13.15
N CYS A 53 12.30 11.27 12.62
CA CYS A 53 13.63 11.68 13.05
C CYS A 53 14.59 10.48 13.18
N ALA A 54 14.54 9.54 12.22
CA ALA A 54 15.27 8.28 12.27
C ALA A 54 15.75 7.85 10.89
N THR A 55 16.77 7.00 10.85
CA THR A 55 17.29 6.40 9.63
C THR A 55 16.77 4.96 9.46
N PHE A 56 16.59 4.55 8.21
CA PHE A 56 16.05 3.25 7.82
C PHE A 56 16.92 2.62 6.75
N GLU A 57 17.28 1.35 6.95
CA GLU A 57 18.02 0.57 5.96
C GLU A 57 17.16 0.27 4.72
N PRO A 58 17.78 0.02 3.55
CA PRO A 58 17.04 -0.45 2.38
C PRO A 58 16.17 -1.67 2.68
N GLY A 59 14.90 -1.62 2.28
CA GLY A 59 13.87 -2.61 2.57
C GLY A 59 13.04 -2.31 3.83
N ALA A 60 13.53 -1.47 4.74
CA ALA A 60 12.76 -1.08 5.91
C ALA A 60 11.65 -0.09 5.55
N SER A 61 10.52 -0.21 6.25
CA SER A 61 9.34 0.65 6.06
C SER A 61 8.94 1.32 7.36
N TRP A 62 8.33 2.50 7.25
CA TRP A 62 7.80 3.27 8.37
C TRP A 62 6.47 3.92 7.98
N ASP A 63 5.63 4.20 8.96
CA ASP A 63 4.42 4.98 8.72
C ASP A 63 4.71 6.49 8.77
N LEU A 64 3.91 7.24 8.01
CA LEU A 64 4.06 8.68 7.80
C LEU A 64 3.27 9.53 8.79
N LYS A 65 2.84 8.99 9.94
CA LYS A 65 2.06 9.75 10.94
C LYS A 65 2.75 11.11 11.23
N PRO A 66 1.99 12.22 11.25
CA PRO A 66 0.52 12.31 11.30
C PRO A 66 -0.19 12.18 9.94
N PHE A 67 0.52 11.98 8.83
CA PHE A 67 -0.09 11.74 7.52
C PHE A 67 -0.52 10.27 7.37
N CYS A 68 -1.57 10.03 6.59
CA CYS A 68 -2.01 8.67 6.27
C CYS A 68 -1.20 8.13 5.08
N GLY A 69 -0.13 7.43 5.40
CA GLY A 69 0.74 6.82 4.41
C GLY A 69 1.80 5.94 5.03
N ARG A 70 2.55 5.25 4.18
CA ARG A 70 3.71 4.44 4.51
C ARG A 70 4.83 4.80 3.54
N SER A 71 6.05 4.78 4.04
CA SER A 71 7.24 4.88 3.20
C SER A 71 8.12 3.66 3.37
N THR A 72 8.88 3.35 2.32
CA THR A 72 9.87 2.27 2.29
C THR A 72 11.17 2.79 1.71
N CYS A 73 12.30 2.49 2.37
CA CYS A 73 13.61 2.79 1.82
C CYS A 73 13.95 1.78 0.72
N VAL A 74 14.30 2.25 -0.47
CA VAL A 74 14.59 1.41 -1.64
C VAL A 74 15.96 1.79 -2.20
N ALA A 75 16.84 0.81 -2.38
CA ALA A 75 18.10 1.00 -3.10
C ALA A 75 17.90 0.59 -4.56
N GLN A 76 18.03 1.54 -5.50
CA GLN A 76 17.88 1.27 -6.93
C GLN A 76 18.88 2.11 -7.73
N GLN A 77 19.53 1.48 -8.72
CA GLN A 77 20.50 2.15 -9.61
C GLN A 77 21.63 2.88 -8.86
N GLY A 78 22.10 2.30 -7.74
CA GLY A 78 23.17 2.89 -6.93
C GLY A 78 22.75 4.14 -6.14
N ARG A 79 21.45 4.42 -6.02
CA ARG A 79 20.89 5.53 -5.25
C ARG A 79 19.82 5.03 -4.29
N LEU A 80 19.60 5.79 -3.22
CA LEU A 80 18.51 5.55 -2.28
C LEU A 80 17.29 6.37 -2.69
N TRP A 81 16.14 5.72 -2.60
CA TRP A 81 14.82 6.23 -2.90
C TRP A 81 13.90 5.96 -1.73
N GLU A 82 12.94 6.84 -1.52
CA GLU A 82 11.81 6.60 -0.64
C GLU A 82 10.60 6.29 -1.52
N LEU A 83 10.10 5.06 -1.45
CA LEU A 83 8.82 4.68 -2.03
C LEU A 83 7.73 5.13 -1.05
N VAL A 84 6.98 6.16 -1.42
CA VAL A 84 5.87 6.69 -0.64
C VAL A 84 4.56 6.11 -1.16
N GLU A 85 3.80 5.48 -0.27
CA GLU A 85 2.45 5.00 -0.48
C GLU A 85 1.49 5.83 0.38
N ASP A 86 0.61 6.60 -0.24
CA ASP A 86 -0.35 7.46 0.45
C ASP A 86 -1.74 7.39 -0.18
N CYS A 87 -2.68 8.17 0.34
CA CYS A 87 -4.06 8.18 -0.13
C CYS A 87 -4.26 8.92 -1.47
N GLY A 88 -3.19 9.47 -2.05
CA GLY A 88 -3.24 10.27 -3.26
C GLY A 88 -3.85 11.65 -3.07
N PRO A 89 -4.08 12.38 -4.18
CA PRO A 89 -4.68 13.69 -4.12
C PRO A 89 -6.11 13.63 -3.60
N LEU A 90 -6.48 14.68 -2.86
CA LEU A 90 -7.89 14.88 -2.51
C LEU A 90 -8.69 15.26 -3.75
N PRO A 91 -9.96 14.86 -3.83
CA PRO A 91 -10.83 15.25 -4.93
C PRO A 91 -11.04 16.77 -4.93
N LYS A 92 -11.37 17.32 -6.10
CA LYS A 92 -11.80 18.71 -6.24
C LYS A 92 -13.04 18.96 -5.37
N PRO A 93 -13.18 20.15 -4.77
CA PRO A 93 -14.34 20.48 -3.95
C PRO A 93 -15.65 20.25 -4.72
N ASN A 94 -16.54 19.43 -4.16
CA ASN A 94 -17.86 19.15 -4.73
C ASN A 94 -18.90 19.23 -3.60
N PRO A 95 -19.87 20.17 -3.67
CA PRO A 95 -20.87 20.33 -2.60
C PRO A 95 -21.80 19.13 -2.44
N LYS A 96 -21.86 18.22 -3.43
CA LYS A 96 -22.68 17.00 -3.42
C LYS A 96 -21.96 15.77 -2.86
N CYS A 97 -20.72 15.93 -2.41
CA CYS A 97 -19.92 14.88 -1.81
C CYS A 97 -19.37 15.34 -0.48
N LYS A 98 -19.49 14.49 0.55
CA LYS A 98 -18.99 14.77 1.90
C LYS A 98 -18.04 13.69 2.36
N LEU A 99 -17.14 14.03 3.29
CA LEU A 99 -16.32 13.02 3.96
C LEU A 99 -17.23 12.07 4.72
N SER A 100 -17.08 10.78 4.48
CA SER A 100 -17.86 9.72 5.10
C SER A 100 -17.51 9.57 6.58
N GLU A 101 -18.50 9.25 7.41
CA GLU A 101 -18.30 8.86 8.81
C GLU A 101 -17.49 7.57 8.96
N LYS A 102 -17.39 6.78 7.88
CA LYS A 102 -16.51 5.61 7.82
C LYS A 102 -15.01 5.97 7.85
N THR A 103 -14.67 7.24 7.59
CA THR A 103 -13.27 7.69 7.57
C THR A 103 -12.70 7.71 8.98
N ASN A 104 -11.77 6.80 9.27
CA ASN A 104 -11.06 6.78 10.54
C ASN A 104 -9.62 7.27 10.39
N LYS A 105 -9.40 8.59 10.56
CA LYS A 105 -8.08 9.23 10.39
C LYS A 105 -6.99 8.72 11.33
N THR A 106 -7.33 8.06 12.44
CA THR A 106 -6.35 7.54 13.41
C THR A 106 -5.97 6.07 13.16
N ALA A 107 -6.66 5.41 12.24
CA ALA A 107 -6.33 4.05 11.83
C ALA A 107 -4.95 3.98 11.16
N ASP A 108 -4.40 2.78 11.03
CA ASP A 108 -3.16 2.58 10.29
C ASP A 108 -3.42 2.61 8.78
N PHE A 109 -2.44 3.09 8.02
CA PHE A 109 -2.50 3.06 6.55
C PHE A 109 -2.64 1.60 6.06
N PRO A 110 -3.55 1.30 5.10
CA PRO A 110 -4.33 2.24 4.28
C PRO A 110 -5.75 2.51 4.78
N MET A 111 -6.08 2.18 6.03
CA MET A 111 -7.43 2.34 6.58
C MET A 111 -7.75 3.78 7.02
N CYS A 112 -6.72 4.62 7.18
CA CYS A 112 -6.91 6.04 7.49
C CYS A 112 -7.22 6.92 6.27
N CYS A 113 -7.30 6.35 5.06
CA CYS A 113 -7.58 7.12 3.86
C CYS A 113 -9.01 7.65 3.84
N PRO A 114 -9.24 8.87 3.31
CA PRO A 114 -10.55 9.50 3.30
C PRO A 114 -11.50 8.77 2.36
N VAL A 115 -12.64 8.36 2.90
CA VAL A 115 -13.78 7.82 2.14
C VAL A 115 -14.81 8.93 2.00
N PHE A 116 -15.42 9.06 0.82
CA PHE A 116 -16.37 10.13 0.53
C PHE A 116 -17.72 9.54 0.12
N ASP A 117 -18.79 10.03 0.75
CA ASP A 117 -20.16 9.70 0.37
C ASP A 117 -20.70 10.81 -0.55
N CYS A 118 -21.10 10.45 -1.77
CA CYS A 118 -21.67 11.35 -2.77
C CYS A 118 -23.15 11.06 -3.03
N GLU A 119 -23.90 12.07 -3.46
CA GLU A 119 -25.25 11.88 -4.02
C GLU A 119 -25.22 10.92 -5.22
N ALA A 120 -26.33 10.20 -5.45
CA ALA A 120 -26.42 9.20 -6.51
C ALA A 120 -26.09 9.79 -7.89
N GLY A 121 -25.17 9.14 -8.62
CA GLY A 121 -24.74 9.55 -9.95
C GLY A 121 -23.63 10.62 -9.97
N ILE A 122 -23.16 11.09 -8.82
CA ILE A 122 -22.02 12.01 -8.72
C ILE A 122 -20.72 11.22 -8.55
N THR A 123 -19.77 11.46 -9.45
CA THR A 123 -18.40 10.92 -9.36
C THR A 123 -17.45 12.04 -8.93
N LEU A 124 -16.50 11.72 -8.06
CA LEU A 124 -15.46 12.65 -7.65
C LEU A 124 -14.45 12.87 -8.77
N GLU A 125 -14.21 14.14 -9.07
CA GLU A 125 -13.10 14.53 -9.94
C GLU A 125 -11.84 14.73 -9.11
N TYR A 126 -10.74 14.12 -9.53
CA TYR A 126 -9.43 14.32 -8.92
C TYR A 126 -8.59 15.28 -9.75
N PRO A 127 -7.67 16.05 -9.14
CA PRO A 127 -6.67 16.80 -9.89
C PRO A 127 -5.83 15.88 -10.78
N ASP A 128 -5.52 16.33 -11.99
CA ASP A 128 -4.57 15.65 -12.87
C ASP A 128 -3.15 15.85 -12.30
N ILE A 129 -2.60 14.79 -11.73
CA ILE A 129 -1.21 14.75 -11.28
C ILE A 129 -0.45 13.81 -12.19
N PRO A 130 0.78 14.14 -12.60
CA PRO A 130 1.68 13.19 -13.24
C PRO A 130 1.77 11.92 -12.37
N ARG A 131 1.11 10.85 -12.78
CA ARG A 131 1.18 9.57 -12.10
C ARG A 131 2.56 8.99 -12.39
N ALA A 132 3.22 8.44 -11.36
CA ALA A 132 4.34 7.54 -11.63
C ALA A 132 3.83 6.44 -12.59
N PRO A 133 4.66 5.96 -13.54
CA PRO A 133 4.23 4.88 -14.43
C PRO A 133 3.69 3.73 -13.57
N GLU A 134 2.45 3.33 -13.86
CA GLU A 134 1.70 2.39 -13.02
C GLU A 134 2.52 1.12 -12.83
N ALA A 135 2.88 0.81 -11.58
CA ALA A 135 3.32 -0.52 -11.23
C ALA A 135 2.10 -1.43 -11.42
N GLY A 136 2.04 -2.13 -12.56
CA GLY A 136 0.90 -2.96 -12.93
C GLY A 136 0.55 -4.01 -11.86
N PRO A 137 -0.67 -4.57 -11.92
CA PRO A 137 -1.13 -5.59 -10.99
C PRO A 137 -0.22 -6.81 -11.10
N GLY A 138 0.73 -6.93 -10.18
CA GLY A 138 1.81 -7.91 -10.25
C GLY A 138 3.15 -7.45 -9.69
N SER A 139 3.33 -6.17 -9.33
CA SER A 139 4.52 -5.74 -8.61
C SER A 139 4.41 -6.10 -7.12
N SER A 140 4.41 -7.40 -6.82
CA SER A 140 5.10 -7.84 -5.62
C SER A 140 6.51 -7.28 -5.73
N ALA A 141 6.86 -6.36 -4.83
CA ALA A 141 8.26 -6.14 -4.53
C ALA A 141 8.82 -7.52 -4.22
N ALA A 142 9.51 -8.11 -5.21
CA ALA A 142 10.19 -9.36 -5.05
C ALA A 142 11.16 -9.11 -3.91
N SER A 143 10.84 -9.68 -2.75
CA SER A 143 11.74 -9.80 -1.63
C SER A 143 13.03 -10.36 -2.20
N ALA A 144 14.03 -9.50 -2.39
CA ALA A 144 15.37 -9.97 -2.63
C ALA A 144 15.70 -10.82 -1.39
N PRO A 145 16.06 -12.11 -1.55
CA PRO A 145 16.44 -12.91 -0.41
C PRO A 145 17.59 -12.19 0.28
N ALA A 146 17.52 -12.12 1.61
CA ALA A 146 18.63 -11.73 2.45
C ALA A 146 19.85 -12.56 2.05
N GLY A 147 20.73 -11.97 1.24
CA GLY A 147 21.99 -12.57 0.85
C GLY A 147 22.89 -12.51 2.06
N ASN A 148 23.04 -13.65 2.74
CA ASN A 148 24.13 -13.86 3.69
C ASN A 148 25.46 -13.48 3.01
N GLN A 149 26.04 -12.34 3.40
CA GLN A 149 27.46 -12.11 3.27
C GLN A 149 28.04 -11.92 4.67
N ALA A 150 28.55 -13.04 5.18
CA ALA A 150 29.57 -13.04 6.20
C ALA A 150 30.90 -12.63 5.55
N VAL A 151 31.48 -11.51 6.00
CA VAL A 151 32.92 -11.22 6.06
C VAL A 151 33.06 -9.83 6.69
N ALA A 152 33.98 -9.50 7.58
CA ALA A 152 34.92 -10.22 8.41
C ALA A 152 35.30 -9.21 9.51
N ALA A 153 35.62 -9.69 10.71
CA ALA A 153 36.21 -8.85 11.75
C ALA A 153 37.51 -8.22 11.22
N ALA A 154 37.59 -6.89 11.22
CA ALA A 154 38.84 -6.16 11.06
C ALA A 154 39.05 -5.32 12.32
N LYS A 155 39.90 -5.85 13.21
CA LYS A 155 40.57 -5.13 14.29
C LYS A 155 42.07 -5.24 14.00
N PRO A 156 42.83 -4.16 14.14
CA PRO A 156 43.60 -3.96 15.39
C PRO A 156 43.19 -2.72 16.17
#